data_AF-B2CKE3-F1
#
_entry.id   AF-B2CKE3-F1
#
_cell.length_a   1.000
_cell.length_b   1.000
_cell.length_c   1.000
_cell.angle_alpha   90.00
_cell.angle_beta   90.00
_cell.angle_gamma   90.00
#
_symmetry.space_group_name_H-M   'P 1'
#
loop_
_entity.id
_entity.type
_entity.pdbx_description
1 polymer ?
#
loop_
_entity_poly.entity_id
_entity_poly.type
_entity_poly.pdbx_seq_one_letter_code
_entity_poly.pdbx_strand_id
1 'polypeptide(L)'
;MKAILLVLVYSFYMIHHPMILSIILIMISLSVAFLLPLFSNFSWSSYIISLILIGAMLIIFIYLASLAPNEIFISYNKTTFIMLSTSIFFLSFIIPSPPSLSQPNLNLLTQLFFSQGMFLILILAVFLLITMIAVVKITSLPEGPLKSKLN
;
A
#
# COMPACT_ATOMS: atom_id res chain seq x y z
N MET A 1 11.30 -13.65 5.03
CA MET A 1 10.23 -12.64 4.79
C MET A 1 10.67 -11.22 5.16
N LYS A 2 11.14 -10.94 6.39
CA LYS A 2 11.66 -9.61 6.77
C LYS A 2 12.77 -9.09 5.84
N ALA A 3 13.72 -9.96 5.45
CA ALA A 3 14.77 -9.63 4.49
C ALA A 3 14.22 -9.21 3.12
N ILE A 4 13.21 -9.93 2.64
CA ILE A 4 12.56 -9.65 1.34
C ILE A 4 11.93 -8.26 1.37
N LEU A 5 11.28 -7.89 2.48
CA LEU A 5 10.68 -6.57 2.67
C LEU A 5 11.73 -5.46 2.66
N LEU A 6 12.87 -5.70 3.31
CA LEU A 6 13.97 -4.73 3.37
C LEU A 6 14.62 -4.54 1.99
N VAL A 7 14.78 -5.62 1.20
CA VAL A 7 15.22 -5.53 -0.21
C VAL A 7 14.23 -4.72 -1.04
N LEU A 8 12.92 -4.95 -0.87
CA LEU A 8 11.88 -4.26 -1.64
C LEU A 8 11.73 -2.77 -1.28
N VAL A 9 11.90 -2.41 0.00
CA VAL A 9 11.87 -1.00 0.42
C VAL A 9 13.08 -0.25 -0.14
N TYR A 10 14.24 -0.90 -0.15
CA TYR A 10 15.43 -0.29 -0.71
C TYR A 10 15.33 -0.12 -2.23
N SER A 11 14.75 -1.09 -2.94
CA SER A 11 14.54 -0.96 -4.39
C SER A 11 13.59 0.17 -4.74
N PHE A 12 12.56 0.43 -3.93
CA PHE A 12 11.66 1.56 -4.13
C PHE A 12 12.39 2.90 -4.14
N TYR A 13 13.34 3.08 -3.21
CA TYR A 13 14.09 4.32 -3.10
C TYR A 13 14.98 4.62 -4.32
N MET A 14 15.39 3.59 -5.06
CA MET A 14 16.35 3.73 -6.17
C MET A 14 15.71 3.94 -7.55
N ILE A 15 14.38 3.89 -7.65
CA ILE A 15 13.70 3.85 -8.95
C ILE A 15 12.95 5.15 -9.21
N HIS A 16 13.24 5.74 -10.36
CA HIS A 16 12.65 7.00 -10.78
C HIS A 16 11.41 6.82 -11.67
N HIS A 17 11.29 5.72 -12.42
CA HIS A 17 10.17 5.54 -13.35
C HIS A 17 8.87 5.14 -12.64
N PRO A 18 7.77 5.88 -12.86
CA PRO A 18 6.50 5.70 -12.12
C PRO A 18 5.89 4.31 -12.27
N MET A 19 6.01 3.69 -13.46
CA MET A 19 5.47 2.33 -13.66
C MET A 19 6.22 1.29 -12.83
N ILE A 20 7.56 1.34 -12.76
CA ILE A 20 8.33 0.37 -11.96
C ILE A 20 8.10 0.63 -10.47
N LEU A 21 7.94 1.89 -10.09
CA LEU A 21 7.56 2.30 -8.74
C LEU A 21 6.25 1.62 -8.30
N SER A 22 5.22 1.61 -9.16
CA SER A 22 3.95 0.94 -8.88
C SER A 22 4.09 -0.58 -8.74
N ILE A 23 4.90 -1.22 -9.59
CA ILE A 23 5.16 -2.67 -9.53
C ILE A 23 5.87 -3.05 -8.22
N ILE A 24 6.83 -2.24 -7.77
CA ILE A 24 7.53 -2.46 -6.50
C ILE A 24 6.59 -2.25 -5.31
N LEU A 25 5.72 -1.25 -5.36
CA LEU A 25 4.69 -1.04 -4.32
C LEU A 25 3.78 -2.25 -4.18
N ILE A 26 3.34 -2.87 -5.28
CA ILE A 26 2.53 -4.10 -5.26
C ILE A 26 3.31 -5.27 -4.62
N MET A 27 4.62 -5.37 -4.86
CA MET A 27 5.44 -6.42 -4.26
C MET A 27 5.69 -6.19 -2.76
N ILE A 28 5.92 -4.94 -2.34
CA ILE A 28 6.05 -4.57 -0.91
C ILE A 28 4.75 -4.92 -0.18
N SER A 29 3.63 -4.45 -0.71
CA SER A 29 2.25 -4.74 -0.30
C SER A 29 1.99 -6.23 -0.01
N LEU A 30 2.28 -7.10 -0.98
CA LEU A 30 2.13 -8.54 -0.84
C LEU A 30 3.05 -9.10 0.27
N SER A 31 4.30 -8.66 0.33
CA SER A 31 5.25 -9.15 1.34
C SER A 31 4.88 -8.73 2.77
N VAL A 32 4.25 -7.56 2.94
CA VAL A 32 3.71 -7.08 4.21
C VAL A 32 2.49 -7.91 4.60
N ALA A 33 1.57 -8.18 3.66
CA ALA A 33 0.37 -8.99 3.89
C ALA A 33 0.68 -10.39 4.42
N PHE A 34 1.74 -11.04 3.92
CA PHE A 34 2.16 -12.35 4.43
C PHE A 34 2.89 -12.30 5.78
N LEU A 35 3.42 -11.14 6.20
CA LEU A 35 4.09 -10.99 7.49
C LEU A 35 3.14 -10.69 8.65
N LEU A 36 2.09 -9.90 8.42
CA LEU A 36 1.16 -9.47 9.46
C LEU A 36 0.47 -10.62 10.24
N PRO A 37 0.04 -11.74 9.62
CA PRO A 37 -0.54 -12.87 10.35
C PRO A 37 0.47 -13.58 11.25
N LEU A 38 1.78 -13.38 11.05
CA LEU A 38 2.82 -13.95 11.91
C LEU A 38 3.02 -13.15 13.20
N PHE A 39 2.58 -11.88 13.23
CA PHE A 39 2.71 -10.97 14.39
C PHE A 39 1.43 -10.81 15.20
N SER A 40 0.30 -11.26 14.67
CA SER A 40 -0.96 -11.28 15.38
C SER A 40 -1.73 -12.49 14.89
N ASN A 41 -2.30 -13.29 15.80
CA ASN A 41 -3.00 -14.51 15.38
C ASN A 41 -4.35 -14.21 14.70
N PHE A 42 -4.62 -12.94 14.34
CA PHE A 42 -5.78 -12.53 13.57
C PHE A 42 -5.42 -12.41 12.09
N SER A 43 -5.49 -13.53 11.37
CA SER A 43 -5.29 -13.56 9.91
C SER A 43 -6.29 -12.68 9.15
N TRP A 44 -7.46 -12.40 9.73
CA TRP A 44 -8.50 -11.58 9.09
C TRP A 44 -8.10 -10.09 8.98
N SER A 45 -7.39 -9.53 9.97
CA SER A 45 -6.96 -8.13 9.90
C SER A 45 -5.86 -7.93 8.85
N SER A 46 -4.92 -8.87 8.74
CA SER A 46 -3.90 -8.87 7.68
C SER A 46 -4.51 -8.99 6.28
N TYR A 47 -5.61 -9.74 6.15
CA TYR A 47 -6.31 -9.88 4.87
C TYR A 47 -6.99 -8.56 4.45
N ILE A 48 -7.69 -7.89 5.37
CA ILE A 48 -8.33 -6.60 5.09
C ILE A 48 -7.30 -5.54 4.66
N ILE A 49 -6.17 -5.46 5.36
CA ILE A 49 -5.09 -4.51 5.03
C ILE A 49 -4.52 -4.80 3.64
N SER A 50 -4.35 -6.08 3.27
CA SER A 50 -3.90 -6.47 1.93
C SER A 50 -4.87 -6.03 0.83
N LEU A 51 -6.17 -6.25 1.02
CA LEU A 51 -7.19 -5.89 0.02
C LEU A 51 -7.28 -4.39 -0.23
N ILE A 52 -7.30 -3.59 0.85
CA ILE A 52 -7.40 -2.13 0.73
C ILE A 52 -6.17 -1.57 0.01
N LEU A 53 -4.99 -2.11 0.32
CA LEU A 53 -3.74 -1.61 -0.23
C LEU A 53 -3.55 -2.01 -1.70
N ILE A 54 -3.96 -3.21 -2.10
CA ILE A 54 -3.98 -3.60 -3.53
C ILE A 54 -4.98 -2.75 -4.30
N GLY A 55 -6.19 -2.53 -3.76
CA GLY A 55 -7.22 -1.72 -4.42
C GLY A 55 -6.79 -0.26 -4.64
N ALA A 56 -6.19 0.37 -3.62
CA ALA A 56 -5.70 1.74 -3.73
C ALA A 56 -4.59 1.88 -4.78
N MET A 57 -3.68 0.91 -4.87
CA MET A 57 -2.55 0.96 -5.81
C MET A 57 -2.99 0.75 -7.26
N LEU A 58 -4.05 -0.02 -7.52
CA LEU A 58 -4.61 -0.16 -8.87
C LEU A 58 -5.19 1.16 -9.41
N ILE A 59 -5.86 1.94 -8.56
CA ILE A 59 -6.43 3.24 -8.94
C ILE A 59 -5.30 4.22 -9.31
N ILE A 60 -4.23 4.25 -8.52
CA ILE A 60 -3.04 5.08 -8.79
C ILE A 60 -2.33 4.63 -10.07
N PHE A 61 -2.24 3.32 -10.32
CA PHE A 61 -1.64 2.79 -11.54
C PHE A 61 -2.38 3.25 -12.80
N ILE A 62 -3.71 3.14 -12.81
CA ILE A 62 -4.53 3.58 -13.95
C ILE A 62 -4.35 5.09 -14.18
N TYR A 63 -4.34 5.89 -13.10
CA TYR A 63 -4.12 7.33 -13.19
C TYR A 63 -2.75 7.66 -13.80
N LEU A 64 -1.66 7.06 -13.30
CA LEU A 64 -0.31 7.32 -13.82
C LEU A 64 -0.12 6.82 -15.26
N ALA A 65 -0.69 5.67 -15.61
CA ALA A 65 -0.69 5.17 -16.99
C ALA A 65 -1.44 6.10 -17.96
N SER A 66 -2.43 6.86 -17.48
CA SER A 66 -3.15 7.84 -18.30
C SER A 66 -2.42 9.18 -18.48
N LEU A 67 -1.43 9.48 -17.63
CA LEU A 67 -0.73 10.76 -17.58
C LEU A 67 0.67 10.72 -18.20
N ALA A 68 1.36 9.58 -18.12
CA ALA A 68 2.70 9.44 -18.65
C ALA A 68 2.69 8.86 -20.07
N PRO A 69 3.45 9.44 -21.02
CA PRO A 69 3.77 8.75 -22.26
C PRO A 69 4.52 7.45 -21.91
N ASN A 70 4.27 6.38 -22.68
CA ASN A 70 4.88 5.06 -22.46
C ASN A 70 6.37 5.10 -22.90
N GLU A 71 7.19 5.85 -22.16
CA GLU A 71 8.61 6.00 -22.44
C GLU A 71 9.33 4.66 -22.29
N ILE A 72 10.26 4.41 -23.22
CA ILE A 72 11.01 3.15 -23.28
C ILE A 72 11.83 3.03 -22.00
N PHE A 73 11.70 1.88 -21.33
CA PHE A 73 12.41 1.55 -20.10
C PHE A 73 13.94 1.68 -20.29
N ILE A 74 14.51 2.80 -19.85
CA ILE A 74 15.95 2.99 -19.82
C ILE A 74 16.52 2.29 -18.58
N SER A 75 17.51 1.45 -18.85
CA SER A 75 18.16 0.51 -17.94
C SER A 75 18.78 1.19 -16.72
N TYR A 76 18.24 0.89 -15.54
CA TYR A 76 18.94 1.15 -14.28
C TYR A 76 20.07 0.14 -14.10
N ASN A 77 21.20 0.60 -13.57
CA ASN A 77 22.42 -0.19 -13.38
C ASN A 77 22.15 -1.51 -12.65
N LYS A 78 22.25 -2.63 -13.38
CA LYS A 78 22.07 -4.00 -12.85
C LYS A 78 22.97 -4.30 -11.64
N THR A 79 24.11 -3.64 -11.54
CA THR A 79 25.15 -3.94 -10.55
C THR A 79 24.83 -3.43 -9.15
N THR A 80 24.16 -2.28 -8.99
CA THR A 80 23.77 -1.77 -7.66
C THR A 80 22.67 -2.63 -7.05
N PHE A 81 21.73 -3.12 -7.87
CA PHE A 81 20.64 -3.99 -7.42
C PHE A 81 21.13 -5.37 -6.96
N ILE A 82 22.13 -5.92 -7.65
CA ILE A 82 22.69 -7.25 -7.35
C ILE A 82 23.64 -7.20 -6.14
N MET A 83 24.44 -6.14 -5.97
CA MET A 83 25.33 -6.01 -4.80
C MET A 83 24.60 -5.73 -3.47
N LEU A 84 23.39 -5.16 -3.52
CA LEU A 84 22.63 -4.83 -2.31
C LEU A 84 21.69 -5.97 -1.87
N SER A 85 21.20 -6.78 -2.81
CA SER A 85 20.40 -7.97 -2.46
C SER A 85 21.20 -9.02 -1.69
N THR A 86 22.52 -9.09 -1.89
CA THR A 86 23.39 -10.06 -1.20
C THR A 86 23.74 -9.63 0.21
N SER A 87 23.89 -8.33 0.51
CA SER A 87 24.17 -7.85 1.87
C SER A 87 22.98 -8.02 2.82
N ILE A 88 21.75 -7.94 2.29
CA ILE A 88 20.51 -8.02 3.09
C ILE A 88 20.13 -9.46 3.42
N PHE A 89 20.55 -10.44 2.62
CA PHE A 89 20.36 -11.87 2.94
C PHE A 89 21.10 -12.26 4.23
N PHE A 90 22.29 -11.69 4.48
CA PHE A 90 23.05 -11.95 5.70
C PHE A 90 22.43 -11.33 6.96
N LEU A 91 21.78 -10.16 6.86
CA LEU A 91 21.08 -9.55 7.99
C LEU A 91 19.86 -10.36 8.45
N SER A 92 19.30 -11.20 7.59
CA SER A 92 18.11 -12.00 7.89
C SER A 92 18.34 -13.11 8.91
N PHE A 93 19.59 -13.56 9.07
CA PHE A 93 19.98 -14.57 10.04
C PHE A 93 20.18 -14.02 11.46
N ILE A 94 20.32 -12.69 11.60
CA ILE A 94 20.72 -12.06 12.88
C ILE A 94 19.51 -11.74 13.76
N ILE A 95 18.32 -11.57 13.16
CA ILE A 95 17.13 -11.17 13.92
C ILE A 95 16.44 -12.45 14.42
N PRO A 96 16.45 -12.75 15.73
CA PRO A 96 15.70 -13.87 16.25
C PRO A 96 14.21 -13.72 15.90
N SER A 97 13.57 -14.85 15.60
CA SER A 97 12.12 -14.90 15.48
C SER A 97 11.50 -14.36 16.78
N PRO A 98 10.48 -13.49 16.70
CA PRO A 98 9.77 -13.10 17.90
C PRO A 98 9.22 -14.37 18.58
N PRO A 99 9.18 -14.40 19.92
CA PRO A 99 8.60 -15.52 20.65
C PRO A 99 7.19 -15.78 20.11
N SER A 100 6.85 -17.06 19.96
CA SER A 100 5.55 -17.53 19.49
C SER A 100 4.44 -16.77 20.19
N LEU A 101 3.66 -16.02 19.41
CA LEU A 101 2.58 -15.20 19.95
C LEU A 101 1.57 -16.06 20.68
N SER A 102 1.39 -15.74 21.95
CA SER A 102 0.27 -16.18 22.75
C SER A 102 -1.03 -15.91 21.99
N GLN A 103 -1.98 -16.84 22.09
CA GLN A 103 -3.28 -16.70 21.46
C GLN A 103 -3.93 -15.38 21.89
N PRO A 104 -4.14 -14.42 20.98
CA PRO A 104 -4.91 -13.24 21.29
C PRO A 104 -6.35 -13.70 21.43
N ASN A 105 -6.95 -13.35 22.56
CA ASN A 105 -8.35 -13.63 22.82
C ASN A 105 -9.19 -13.06 21.66
N LEU A 106 -9.87 -13.94 20.92
CA LEU A 106 -10.83 -13.61 19.86
C LEU A 106 -11.86 -12.55 20.29
N ASN A 107 -12.06 -12.38 21.59
CA ASN A 107 -12.97 -11.43 22.18
C ASN A 107 -12.50 -9.96 22.16
N LEU A 108 -11.26 -9.65 21.77
CA LEU A 108 -10.73 -8.28 21.88
C LEU A 108 -11.25 -7.36 20.77
N LEU A 109 -11.39 -7.87 19.53
CA LEU A 109 -12.01 -7.12 18.43
C LEU A 109 -13.49 -6.85 18.71
N THR A 110 -14.23 -7.89 19.11
CA THR A 110 -15.66 -7.76 19.43
C THR A 110 -15.86 -6.80 20.61
N GLN A 111 -15.02 -6.85 21.63
CA GLN A 111 -15.06 -5.89 22.74
C GLN A 111 -14.76 -4.45 22.29
N LEU A 112 -13.77 -4.23 21.41
CA LEU A 112 -13.47 -2.89 20.89
C LEU A 112 -14.64 -2.32 20.09
N PHE A 113 -15.27 -3.10 19.22
CA PHE A 113 -16.39 -2.63 18.41
C PHE A 113 -17.66 -2.40 19.23
N PHE A 114 -17.99 -3.32 20.14
CA PHE A 114 -19.27 -3.26 20.86
C PHE A 114 -19.25 -2.38 22.13
N SER A 115 -18.12 -2.19 22.81
CA SER A 115 -18.08 -1.45 24.09
C SER A 115 -17.66 0.03 23.97
N GLN A 116 -16.74 0.37 23.06
CA GLN A 116 -16.18 1.73 22.93
C GLN A 116 -16.15 2.24 21.48
N GLY A 117 -16.37 1.36 20.50
CA GLY A 117 -16.18 1.64 19.07
C GLY A 117 -17.35 2.30 18.36
N MET A 118 -18.55 2.34 18.95
CA MET A 118 -19.74 2.89 18.27
C MET A 118 -19.59 4.37 17.87
N PHE A 119 -19.02 5.19 18.75
CA PHE A 119 -18.75 6.60 18.44
C PHE A 119 -17.69 6.75 17.34
N LEU A 120 -16.65 5.89 17.37
CA LEU A 120 -15.59 5.89 16.36
C LEU A 120 -16.12 5.48 14.97
N ILE A 121 -17.02 4.49 14.90
CA ILE A 121 -17.70 4.10 13.67
C ILE A 121 -18.52 5.27 13.11
N LEU A 122 -19.24 6.00 13.97
CA LEU A 122 -20.05 7.14 13.55
C LEU A 122 -19.18 8.28 12.97
N ILE A 123 -18.03 8.58 13.60
CA ILE A 123 -17.08 9.57 13.06
C ILE A 123 -16.52 9.12 11.70
N LEU A 124 -16.14 7.85 11.56
CA LEU A 124 -15.62 7.32 10.29
C LEU A 124 -16.66 7.39 9.16
N ALA A 125 -17.94 7.11 9.47
CA ALA A 125 -19.02 7.22 8.51
C ALA A 125 -19.22 8.67 8.03
N VAL A 126 -19.20 9.63 8.96
CA VAL A 126 -19.29 11.07 8.62
C VAL A 126 -18.08 11.50 7.80
N PHE A 127 -16.87 11.04 8.13
CA PHE A 127 -15.66 11.33 7.35
C PHE A 127 -15.78 10.84 5.90
N LEU A 128 -16.19 9.59 5.68
CA LEU A 128 -16.39 9.03 4.34
C LEU A 128 -17.47 9.77 3.54
N LEU A 129 -18.52 10.24 4.20
CA LEU A 129 -19.57 11.02 3.56
C LEU A 129 -19.05 12.39 3.10
N ILE A 130 -18.28 13.08 3.96
CA ILE A 130 -17.67 14.37 3.64
C ILE A 130 -16.67 14.23 2.49
N THR A 131 -15.83 13.19 2.49
CA THR A 131 -14.85 12.98 1.41
C THR A 131 -15.54 12.71 0.07
N MET A 132 -16.65 11.97 0.04
CA MET A 132 -17.42 11.76 -1.19
C MET A 132 -18.01 13.07 -1.73
N ILE A 133 -18.60 13.91 -0.87
CA ILE A 133 -19.10 15.24 -1.27
C ILE A 133 -17.96 16.12 -1.79
N ALA A 134 -16.81 16.13 -1.12
CA ALA A 134 -15.64 16.90 -1.53
C ALA A 134 -15.11 16.44 -2.90
N VAL A 135 -15.00 15.12 -3.12
CA VAL A 135 -14.58 14.56 -4.41
C VAL A 135 -15.51 14.99 -5.54
N VAL A 136 -16.83 14.92 -5.36
CA VAL A 136 -17.81 15.38 -6.37
C VAL A 136 -17.65 16.86 -6.70
N LYS A 137 -17.40 17.70 -5.68
CA LYS A 137 -17.15 19.14 -5.90
C LYS A 137 -15.84 19.44 -6.63
N ILE A 138 -14.79 18.65 -6.38
CA ILE A 138 -13.49 18.81 -7.05
C ILE A 138 -13.57 18.33 -8.50
N THR A 139 -14.31 17.25 -8.78
CA THR A 139 -14.44 16.71 -10.15
C THR A 139 -15.40 17.51 -11.02
N SER A 140 -16.31 18.31 -10.45
CA SER A 140 -17.25 19.14 -11.21
C SER A 140 -16.65 20.44 -11.80
N LEU A 141 -15.35 20.50 -12.07
CA LEU A 141 -14.69 21.63 -12.75
C LEU A 141 -15.26 21.78 -14.18
N PRO A 142 -15.96 22.88 -14.51
CA PRO A 142 -16.65 23.01 -15.77
C PRO A 142 -15.77 23.72 -16.80
N GLU A 143 -14.63 23.17 -17.19
CA GLU A 143 -13.86 23.69 -18.33
C GLU A 143 -12.82 22.68 -18.81
N GLY A 144 -13.28 21.72 -19.61
CA GLY A 144 -12.39 20.92 -20.45
C GLY A 144 -11.82 21.80 -21.59
N PRO A 145 -10.63 21.49 -22.12
CA PRO A 145 -9.95 22.27 -23.17
C PRO A 145 -10.68 22.30 -24.53
N LEU A 146 -11.87 21.70 -24.64
CA LEU A 146 -12.59 21.47 -25.90
C LEU A 146 -13.89 22.27 -26.06
N LYS A 147 -14.25 23.18 -25.15
CA LYS A 147 -15.23 24.22 -25.49
C LYS A 147 -14.49 25.43 -26.01
N SER A 148 -14.33 25.51 -27.34
CA SER A 148 -14.14 26.81 -27.94
C SER A 148 -15.31 27.69 -27.49
N LYS A 149 -15.01 28.87 -26.94
CA LYS A 149 -15.99 29.92 -26.78
C LYS A 149 -16.46 30.28 -28.20
N LEU A 150 -17.52 29.62 -28.66
CA LEU A 150 -18.34 30.16 -29.72
C LEU A 150 -19.10 31.32 -29.07
N ASN A 151 -18.70 32.52 -29.48
CA ASN A 151 -19.31 33.80 -29.11
C ASN A 151 -20.83 33.79 -29.30
#